data_AF-A0A1E1F8G3-F1
#
_entry.id   AF-A0A1E1F8G3-F1
#
_cell.length_a   1.000
_cell.length_b   1.000
_cell.length_c   1.000
_cell.angle_alpha   90.00
_cell.angle_beta   90.00
_cell.angle_gamma   90.00
#
_symmetry.space_group_name_H-M   'P 1'
#
loop_
_entity.id
_entity.type
_entity.pdbx_description
1 polymer ?
#
loop_
_entity_poly.entity_id
_entity_poly.type
_entity_poly.pdbx_seq_one_letter_code
_entity_poly.pdbx_strand_id
1 'polypeptide(L)'
;MANGTPVLGNVELKGRALVLAVTSAERAKRGTALITDALAGLVGSPLTTIETIEQAMAARAEGLTTSEPAPAIAPEVATPLVHAMLDRQYRATLDEPVGMLGDISPRAAVRTAAGRYRVAGWLKHLENRSSAHPEPNDPMATYDFTWMWRELGIEDLRK
;
A
#
# COMPACT_ATOMS: atom_id res chain seq x y z
N MET A 1 16.71 5.88 -7.52
CA MET A 1 16.75 4.50 -8.07
C MET A 1 17.71 3.70 -7.18
N ALA A 2 17.24 2.60 -6.56
CA ALA A 2 18.03 1.85 -5.58
C ALA A 2 19.12 1.03 -6.27
N ASN A 3 20.37 1.20 -5.85
CA ASN A 3 21.60 0.68 -6.46
C ASN A 3 21.84 -0.85 -6.27
N GLY A 4 20.81 -1.65 -5.99
CA GLY A 4 20.92 -3.10 -5.87
C GLY A 4 21.74 -3.60 -4.67
N THR A 5 22.15 -2.72 -3.75
CA THR A 5 22.88 -3.14 -2.54
C THR A 5 21.96 -3.98 -1.65
N PRO A 6 22.38 -5.19 -1.24
CA PRO A 6 21.52 -6.05 -0.43
C PRO A 6 21.29 -5.44 0.95
N VAL A 7 20.02 -5.32 1.34
CA VAL A 7 19.63 -4.94 2.71
C VAL A 7 19.83 -6.14 3.62
N LEU A 8 20.71 -5.99 4.61
CA LEU A 8 21.08 -7.08 5.52
C LEU A 8 20.16 -7.18 6.75
N GLY A 9 19.48 -6.10 7.09
CA GLY A 9 18.53 -5.98 8.20
C GLY A 9 18.15 -4.53 8.42
N ASN A 10 17.20 -4.29 9.33
CA ASN A 10 16.85 -2.96 9.81
C ASN A 10 17.30 -2.79 11.26
N VAL A 11 17.83 -1.62 11.61
CA VAL A 11 18.18 -1.26 12.99
C VAL A 11 17.45 0.03 13.34
N GLU A 12 16.71 0.01 14.43
CA GLU A 12 15.85 1.11 14.86
C GLU A 12 15.95 1.31 16.37
N LEU A 13 15.98 2.56 16.84
CA LEU A 13 15.92 2.89 18.26
C LEU A 13 14.46 3.21 18.64
N LYS A 14 13.82 2.34 19.40
CA LYS A 14 12.46 2.53 19.93
C LYS A 14 12.51 2.85 21.42
N GLY A 15 12.39 4.13 21.75
CA GLY A 15 12.52 4.60 23.13
C GLY A 15 13.92 4.27 23.70
N ARG A 16 13.98 3.32 24.64
CA ARG A 16 15.25 2.87 25.26
C ARG A 16 15.75 1.53 24.71
N ALA A 17 15.10 0.98 23.69
CA ALA A 17 15.45 -0.31 23.10
C ALA A 17 15.99 -0.14 21.68
N LEU A 18 17.14 -0.75 21.40
CA LEU A 18 17.66 -0.89 20.04
C LEU A 18 17.14 -2.21 19.46
N VAL A 19 16.45 -2.13 18.33
CA VAL A 19 15.79 -3.27 17.68
C VAL A 19 16.51 -3.59 16.38
N LEU A 20 17.02 -4.83 16.27
CA LEU A 20 17.54 -5.41 15.04
C LEU A 20 16.48 -6.35 14.45
N ALA A 21 15.96 -6.01 13.26
CA ALA A 21 15.02 -6.85 12.52
C ALA A 21 15.71 -7.49 11.32
N VAL A 22 15.65 -8.83 11.24
CA VAL A 22 16.30 -9.66 10.22
C VAL A 22 15.44 -10.88 9.91
N THR A 23 15.67 -11.49 8.75
CA THR A 23 14.89 -12.63 8.26
C THR A 23 15.54 -14.00 8.50
N SER A 24 16.68 -14.08 9.21
CA SER A 24 17.33 -15.36 9.54
C SER A 24 18.04 -15.34 10.90
N ALA A 25 18.15 -16.51 11.52
CA ALA A 25 18.82 -16.69 12.80
C ALA A 25 20.33 -16.39 12.72
N GLU A 26 20.97 -16.74 11.61
CA GLU A 26 22.39 -16.46 11.38
C GLU A 26 22.64 -14.96 11.32
N ARG A 27 21.76 -14.20 10.66
CA ARG A 27 21.83 -12.74 10.61
C ARG A 27 21.57 -12.12 11.98
N ALA A 28 20.63 -12.66 12.75
CA ALA A 28 20.37 -12.19 14.11
C ALA A 28 21.61 -12.35 14.99
N LYS A 29 22.23 -13.53 14.98
CA LYS A 29 23.46 -13.80 15.72
C LYS A 29 24.60 -12.86 15.33
N ARG A 30 24.83 -12.69 14.02
CA ARG A 30 25.89 -11.82 13.49
C ARG A 30 25.64 -10.34 13.82
N GLY A 31 24.43 -9.85 13.57
CA GLY A 31 24.08 -8.46 13.83
C GLY A 31 24.13 -8.11 15.32
N THR A 32 23.63 -9.00 16.19
CA THR A 32 23.76 -8.84 17.65
C THR A 32 25.22 -8.70 18.07
N ALA A 33 26.11 -9.57 17.60
CA ALA A 33 27.53 -9.49 17.93
C ALA A 33 28.16 -8.16 17.48
N LEU A 34 27.88 -7.72 16.25
CA LEU A 34 28.37 -6.45 15.72
C LEU A 34 27.87 -5.25 16.53
N ILE A 35 26.59 -5.24 16.90
CA ILE A 35 25.98 -4.16 17.68
C ILE A 35 26.56 -4.13 19.10
N THR A 36 26.68 -5.28 19.76
CA THR A 36 27.24 -5.37 21.11
C THR A 36 28.69 -4.89 21.15
N ASP A 37 29.50 -5.26 20.16
CA ASP A 37 30.90 -4.82 20.04
C ASP A 37 30.98 -3.29 19.81
N ALA A 38 30.22 -2.78 18.84
CA ALA A 38 30.23 -1.36 18.49
C ALA A 38 29.71 -0.45 19.62
N LEU A 39 28.78 -0.93 20.46
CA LEU A 39 28.15 -0.15 21.51
C LEU A 39 28.79 -0.35 22.90
N ALA A 40 29.86 -1.13 23.00
CA ALA A 40 30.77 -1.20 24.16
C ALA A 40 30.10 -1.16 25.55
N GLY A 41 29.03 -1.95 25.74
CA GLY A 41 28.33 -2.08 27.03
C GLY A 41 27.17 -1.09 27.26
N LEU A 42 26.85 -0.23 26.29
CA LEU A 42 25.65 0.63 26.33
C LEU A 42 24.34 -0.14 26.12
N VAL A 43 24.43 -1.39 25.67
CA VAL A 43 23.29 -2.29 25.47
C VAL A 43 23.39 -3.48 26.42
N GLY A 44 22.25 -3.88 26.99
CA GLY A 44 22.14 -5.06 27.83
C GLY A 44 22.04 -6.37 27.04
N SER A 45 21.78 -7.47 27.73
CA SER A 45 21.55 -8.78 27.09
C SER A 45 20.37 -8.69 26.09
N PRO A 46 20.55 -9.17 24.85
CA PRO A 46 19.51 -9.07 23.82
C PRO A 46 18.34 -10.00 24.14
N LEU A 47 17.12 -9.50 24.02
CA LEU A 47 15.92 -10.33 23.96
C LEU A 47 15.65 -10.65 22.48
N THR A 48 15.58 -11.94 22.14
CA THR A 48 15.31 -12.39 20.77
C THR A 48 13.89 -12.94 20.69
N THR A 49 13.09 -12.38 19.79
CA THR A 49 11.77 -12.90 19.43
C THR A 49 11.83 -13.45 18.02
N ILE A 50 11.27 -14.64 17.81
CA ILE A 50 11.05 -15.20 16.48
C ILE A 50 9.57 -15.07 16.19
N GLU A 51 9.25 -14.38 15.10
CA GLU A 51 7.88 -14.23 14.61
C GLU A 51 7.76 -14.99 13.29
N THR A 52 6.74 -15.86 13.17
CA THR A 52 6.45 -16.51 11.90
C THR A 52 5.68 -15.56 10.97
N ILE A 53 5.67 -15.86 9.68
CA ILE A 53 4.91 -15.06 8.70
C ILE A 53 3.42 -15.05 9.07
N GLU A 54 2.88 -16.17 9.52
CA GLU A 54 1.47 -16.29 9.93
C GLU A 54 1.16 -15.40 11.13
N GLN A 55 2.05 -15.36 12.13
CA GLN A 55 1.91 -14.50 13.30
C GLN A 55 1.98 -13.02 12.93
N ALA A 56 2.91 -12.64 12.04
CA ALA A 56 3.00 -11.27 11.54
C ALA A 56 1.75 -10.86 10.74
N MET A 57 1.20 -11.78 9.94
CA MET A 57 -0.04 -11.56 9.19
C MET A 57 -1.26 -11.43 10.12
N ALA A 58 -1.35 -12.26 11.15
CA ALA A 58 -2.40 -12.18 12.17
C ALA A 58 -2.32 -10.88 12.96
N ALA A 59 -1.13 -10.50 13.44
CA ALA A 59 -0.90 -9.25 14.16
C ALA A 59 -1.23 -8.01 13.30
N ARG A 60 -1.00 -8.08 11.98
CA ARG A 60 -1.43 -7.04 11.04
C ARG A 60 -2.94 -6.99 10.85
N ALA A 61 -3.60 -8.14 10.74
CA ALA A 61 -5.06 -8.21 10.65
C ALA A 61 -5.74 -7.69 11.93
N GLU A 62 -5.10 -7.91 13.08
CA GLU A 62 -5.55 -7.42 14.40
C GLU A 62 -5.13 -5.98 14.71
N GLY A 63 -4.41 -5.30 13.80
CA GLY A 63 -3.96 -3.92 13.98
C GLY A 63 -2.85 -3.72 15.02
N LEU A 64 -2.21 -4.80 15.48
CA LEU A 64 -1.14 -4.81 16.49
C LEU A 64 0.23 -4.39 15.93
N THR A 65 0.37 -4.30 14.61
CA THR A 65 1.57 -3.80 13.92
C THR A 65 1.32 -2.43 13.31
N THR A 66 1.25 -1.39 14.15
CA THR A 66 1.18 -0.01 13.65
C THR A 66 2.58 0.42 13.23
N SER A 67 2.78 0.72 11.94
CA SER A 67 3.88 1.61 11.55
C SER A 67 3.67 2.94 12.26
N GLU A 68 4.74 3.59 12.69
CA GLU A 68 4.61 4.93 13.27
C GLU A 68 3.81 5.78 12.27
N PRO A 69 2.65 6.35 12.68
CA PRO A 69 1.83 7.09 11.75
C PRO A 69 2.69 8.20 11.19
N ALA A 70 2.79 8.26 9.85
CA ALA A 70 3.38 9.42 9.20
C ALA A 70 2.74 10.68 9.80
N PRO A 71 3.51 11.76 10.01
CA PRO A 71 2.99 12.96 10.66
C PRO A 71 1.63 13.31 10.06
N ALA A 72 0.63 13.45 10.92
CA ALA A 72 -0.75 13.61 10.49
C ALA A 72 -0.87 14.91 9.68
N ILE A 73 -0.88 14.77 8.35
CA ILE A 73 -1.26 15.86 7.46
C ILE A 73 -2.76 16.01 7.64
N ALA A 74 -3.20 17.24 7.95
CA ALA A 74 -4.62 17.53 8.09
C ALA A 74 -5.37 17.06 6.83
N PRO A 75 -6.51 16.35 6.95
CA PRO A 75 -7.24 15.80 5.81
C PRO A 75 -7.56 16.85 4.73
N GLU A 76 -7.76 18.11 5.14
CA GLU A 76 -8.05 19.25 4.27
C GLU A 76 -6.89 19.55 3.30
N VAL A 77 -5.66 19.19 3.67
CA VAL A 77 -4.45 19.33 2.84
C VAL A 77 -4.17 18.04 2.07
N ALA A 78 -4.31 16.88 2.71
CA ALA A 78 -4.00 15.59 2.11
C ALA A 78 -5.00 15.22 0.99
N THR A 79 -6.30 15.38 1.24
CA THR A 79 -7.38 14.98 0.33
C THR A 79 -7.25 15.58 -1.07
N PRO A 80 -7.12 16.91 -1.26
CA PRO A 80 -7.03 17.48 -2.60
C PRO A 80 -5.77 17.03 -3.35
N LEU A 81 -4.64 16.85 -2.66
CA LEU A 81 -3.39 16.37 -3.28
C LEU A 81 -3.53 14.93 -3.76
N VAL A 82 -4.09 14.08 -2.90
CA VAL A 82 -4.33 12.68 -3.19
C VAL A 82 -5.35 12.52 -4.33
N HIS A 83 -6.46 13.25 -4.29
CA HIS A 83 -7.48 13.22 -5.35
C HIS A 83 -6.89 13.70 -6.67
N ALA A 84 -6.10 14.78 -6.69
CA ALA A 84 -5.43 15.26 -7.91
C ALA A 84 -4.45 14.22 -8.49
N MET A 85 -3.71 13.52 -7.63
CA MET A 85 -2.85 12.41 -8.05
C MET A 85 -3.65 11.26 -8.66
N LEU A 86 -4.74 10.84 -8.01
CA LEU A 86 -5.63 9.78 -8.51
C LEU A 86 -6.27 10.16 -9.84
N ASP A 87 -6.73 11.41 -9.97
CA ASP A 87 -7.27 11.99 -11.20
C ASP A 87 -6.29 11.83 -12.37
N ARG A 88 -5.02 12.19 -12.15
CA ARG A 88 -3.97 12.04 -13.15
C ARG A 88 -3.72 10.58 -13.49
N GLN A 89 -3.63 9.72 -12.48
CA GLN A 89 -3.36 8.30 -12.66
C GLN A 89 -4.47 7.61 -13.45
N TYR A 90 -5.72 7.79 -13.04
CA TYR A 90 -6.85 7.13 -13.68
C TYR A 90 -7.10 7.65 -15.09
N ARG A 91 -6.87 8.95 -15.38
CA ARG A 91 -6.90 9.45 -16.76
C ARG A 91 -5.90 8.72 -17.65
N ALA A 92 -4.67 8.49 -17.17
CA ALA A 92 -3.69 7.71 -17.91
C ALA A 92 -4.13 6.24 -18.08
N THR A 93 -4.67 5.63 -17.03
CA THR A 93 -5.18 4.24 -17.07
C THR A 93 -6.28 4.03 -18.12
N LEU A 94 -7.08 5.06 -18.45
CA LEU A 94 -8.08 4.95 -19.51
C LEU A 94 -7.50 4.70 -20.91
N ASP A 95 -6.22 5.02 -21.12
CA ASP A 95 -5.47 4.81 -22.35
C ASP A 95 -4.52 3.60 -22.28
N GLU A 96 -4.28 3.04 -21.10
CA GLU A 96 -3.36 1.91 -20.89
C GLU A 96 -4.08 0.55 -20.90
N PRO A 97 -3.40 -0.54 -21.33
CA PRO A 97 -3.93 -1.89 -21.21
C PRO A 97 -4.26 -2.29 -19.78
N VAL A 98 -5.47 -2.82 -19.56
CA VAL A 98 -5.92 -3.33 -18.25
C VAL A 98 -6.17 -4.83 -18.35
N GLY A 99 -5.47 -5.63 -17.55
CA GLY A 99 -5.58 -7.09 -17.58
C GLY A 99 -7.01 -7.63 -17.39
N MET A 100 -7.80 -7.01 -16.51
CA MET A 100 -9.20 -7.41 -16.31
C MET A 100 -10.12 -7.13 -17.50
N LEU A 101 -9.67 -6.31 -18.45
CA LEU A 101 -10.35 -6.03 -19.72
C LEU A 101 -9.81 -6.87 -20.87
N GLY A 102 -8.86 -7.78 -20.61
CA GLY A 102 -8.17 -8.59 -21.62
C GLY A 102 -7.06 -7.82 -22.32
N ASP A 103 -6.25 -7.09 -21.56
CA ASP A 103 -5.06 -6.35 -22.01
C ASP A 103 -5.36 -5.32 -23.12
N ILE A 104 -6.53 -4.69 -23.05
CA ILE A 104 -6.90 -3.52 -23.86
C ILE A 104 -7.26 -2.35 -22.97
N SER A 105 -7.21 -1.14 -23.51
CA SER A 105 -7.56 0.05 -22.75
C SER A 105 -9.07 0.16 -22.50
N PRO A 106 -9.50 0.78 -21.38
CA PRO A 106 -10.90 1.06 -21.12
C PRO A 106 -11.60 1.79 -22.28
N ARG A 107 -10.95 2.80 -22.88
CA ARG A 107 -11.48 3.53 -24.04
C ARG A 107 -11.63 2.65 -25.28
N ALA A 108 -10.74 1.69 -25.49
CA ALA A 108 -10.89 0.71 -26.57
C ALA A 108 -12.02 -0.29 -26.27
N ALA A 109 -12.11 -0.77 -25.03
CA ALA A 109 -13.08 -1.78 -24.62
C ALA A 109 -14.54 -1.31 -24.78
N VAL A 110 -14.86 -0.06 -24.42
CA VAL A 110 -16.23 0.48 -24.49
C VAL A 110 -16.81 0.60 -25.90
N ARG A 111 -16.01 0.37 -26.95
CA ARG A 111 -16.46 0.38 -28.35
C ARG A 111 -17.38 -0.80 -28.71
N THR A 112 -17.48 -1.80 -27.85
CA THR A 112 -18.33 -2.97 -28.05
C THR A 112 -19.33 -3.12 -26.91
N ALA A 113 -20.52 -3.66 -27.18
CA ALA A 113 -21.53 -3.88 -26.13
C ALA A 113 -20.99 -4.77 -24.99
N ALA A 114 -20.34 -5.89 -25.32
CA ALA A 114 -19.73 -6.77 -24.33
C ALA A 114 -18.60 -6.06 -23.54
N GLY A 115 -17.79 -5.24 -24.21
CA GLY A 115 -16.73 -4.46 -23.56
C GLY A 115 -17.27 -3.41 -22.60
N ARG A 116 -18.39 -2.73 -22.91
CA ARG A 116 -19.05 -1.79 -21.99
C ARG A 116 -19.41 -2.45 -20.66
N TYR A 117 -19.99 -3.66 -20.67
CA TYR A 117 -20.30 -4.40 -19.44
C TYR A 117 -19.04 -4.81 -18.66
N ARG A 118 -17.96 -5.22 -19.35
CA ARG A 118 -16.68 -5.53 -18.70
C ARG A 118 -16.07 -4.31 -18.03
N VAL A 119 -16.09 -3.15 -18.71
CA VAL A 119 -15.60 -1.88 -18.15
C VAL A 119 -16.44 -1.45 -16.96
N ALA A 120 -17.77 -1.60 -17.01
CA ALA A 120 -18.64 -1.32 -15.87
C ALA A 120 -18.29 -2.21 -14.66
N GLY A 121 -18.06 -3.51 -14.86
CA GLY A 121 -17.59 -4.40 -13.81
C GLY A 121 -16.23 -3.98 -13.23
N TRP A 122 -15.33 -3.47 -14.09
CA TRP A 122 -14.04 -2.95 -13.66
C TRP A 122 -14.14 -1.68 -12.83
N LEU A 123 -14.95 -0.71 -13.24
CA LEU A 123 -15.15 0.51 -12.45
C LEU A 123 -15.78 0.20 -11.08
N LYS A 124 -16.76 -0.70 -11.02
CA LYS A 124 -17.34 -1.18 -9.74
C LYS A 124 -16.28 -1.82 -8.85
N HIS A 125 -15.37 -2.59 -9.42
CA HIS A 125 -14.26 -3.18 -8.67
C HIS A 125 -13.32 -2.12 -8.08
N LEU A 126 -13.03 -1.05 -8.82
CA LEU A 126 -12.24 0.08 -8.33
C LEU A 126 -12.94 0.84 -7.18
N GLU A 127 -14.23 1.14 -7.35
CA GLU A 127 -15.06 1.80 -6.33
C GLU A 127 -15.10 0.95 -5.04
N ASN A 128 -15.38 -0.35 -5.15
CA ASN A 128 -15.45 -1.27 -4.01
C ASN A 128 -14.11 -1.40 -3.28
N ARG A 129 -12.99 -1.45 -4.02
CA ARG A 129 -11.64 -1.49 -3.43
C ARG A 129 -11.31 -0.22 -2.65
N SER A 130 -11.69 0.93 -3.19
CA SER A 130 -11.42 2.23 -2.56
C SER A 130 -12.25 2.41 -1.29
N SER A 131 -13.52 1.99 -1.31
CA SER A 131 -14.41 2.05 -0.14
C SER A 131 -14.08 1.05 0.97
N ALA A 132 -13.24 0.04 0.71
CA ALA A 132 -12.86 -0.98 1.69
C ALA A 132 -11.81 -0.50 2.72
N HIS A 133 -11.46 0.79 2.71
CA HIS A 133 -10.55 1.38 3.70
C HIS A 133 -11.20 1.42 5.10
N PRO A 134 -10.43 1.15 6.18
CA PRO A 134 -10.96 1.15 7.55
C PRO A 134 -11.49 2.50 8.03
N GLU A 135 -10.91 3.59 7.51
CA GLU A 135 -11.22 4.97 7.89
C GLU A 135 -12.15 5.61 6.83
N PRO A 136 -13.40 5.95 7.16
CA PRO A 136 -14.35 6.52 6.20
C PRO A 136 -13.91 7.86 5.58
N ASN A 137 -13.05 8.60 6.28
CA ASN A 137 -12.53 9.90 5.85
C ASN A 137 -11.14 9.79 5.21
N ASP A 138 -10.66 8.58 4.92
CA ASP A 138 -9.40 8.39 4.18
C ASP A 138 -9.52 9.06 2.79
N PRO A 139 -8.54 9.87 2.37
CA PRO A 139 -8.49 10.42 1.02
C PRO A 139 -8.66 9.39 -0.11
N MET A 140 -8.21 8.14 0.10
CA MET A 140 -8.45 7.02 -0.83
C MET A 140 -9.92 6.59 -0.86
N ALA A 141 -10.58 6.55 0.31
CA ALA A 141 -11.97 6.09 0.46
C ALA A 141 -12.98 7.10 -0.12
N THR A 142 -12.65 8.39 -0.06
CA THR A 142 -13.54 9.49 -0.43
C THR A 142 -13.46 9.91 -1.90
N TYR A 143 -12.65 9.21 -2.71
CA TYR A 143 -12.45 9.58 -4.12
C TYR A 143 -13.67 9.25 -4.99
N ASP A 144 -14.11 10.21 -5.81
CA ASP A 144 -15.27 10.06 -6.68
C ASP A 144 -14.89 9.56 -8.08
N PHE A 145 -15.32 8.34 -8.40
CA PHE A 145 -15.12 7.71 -9.71
C PHE A 145 -16.17 8.11 -10.77
N THR A 146 -17.18 8.92 -10.42
CA THR A 146 -18.29 9.29 -11.33
C THR A 146 -17.79 9.79 -12.69
N TRP A 147 -16.73 10.59 -12.70
CA TRP A 147 -16.21 11.17 -13.93
C TRP A 147 -15.74 10.11 -14.94
N MET A 148 -15.21 8.97 -14.49
CA MET A 148 -14.75 7.89 -15.38
C MET A 148 -15.93 7.26 -16.10
N TRP A 149 -17.04 7.03 -15.39
CA TRP A 149 -18.28 6.52 -15.98
C TRP A 149 -18.81 7.46 -17.07
N ARG A 150 -18.78 8.77 -16.81
CA ARG A 150 -19.19 9.81 -17.74
C ARG A 150 -18.32 9.85 -18.98
N GLU A 151 -17.01 9.90 -18.77
CA GLU A 151 -16.03 10.01 -19.84
C GLU A 151 -16.06 8.79 -20.77
N LEU A 152 -16.29 7.60 -20.21
CA LEU A 152 -16.44 6.36 -20.96
C LEU A 152 -17.85 6.18 -21.56
N GLY A 153 -18.78 7.10 -21.27
CA GLY A 153 -20.14 7.10 -21.79
C GLY A 153 -20.94 5.86 -21.38
N ILE A 154 -20.73 5.36 -20.16
CA ILE A 154 -21.37 4.15 -19.59
C ILE A 154 -22.05 4.42 -18.24
N GLU A 155 -22.36 5.68 -17.91
CA GLU A 155 -23.07 6.05 -16.67
C GLU A 155 -24.39 5.28 -16.48
N ASP A 156 -25.06 4.89 -17.56
CA ASP A 156 -26.29 4.10 -17.54
C ASP A 156 -26.12 2.71 -16.89
N LEU A 157 -24.88 2.20 -16.84
CA LEU A 157 -24.51 0.91 -16.27
C LEU A 157 -24.10 0.99 -14.78
N ARG A 158 -24.03 2.19 -14.20
CA ARG A 158 -23.59 2.43 -12.81
C ARG A 158 -24.71 2.21 -11.77
N LYS A 159 -25.52 1.18 -11.96
CA LYS A 159 -26.59 0.82 -11.02
C LYS A 159 -26.09 -0.14 -9.94
#